data_AF-A0A409VZY5-F1
#
_entry.id   AF-A0A409VZY5-F1
#
_cell.length_a   1.000
_cell.length_b   1.000
_cell.length_c   1.000
_cell.angle_alpha   90.00
_cell.angle_beta   90.00
_cell.angle_gamma   90.00
#
_symmetry.space_group_name_H-M   'P 1'
#
loop_
_entity.id
_entity.type
_entity.pdbx_description
1 polymer ?
#
loop_
_entity_poly.entity_id
_entity_poly.type
_entity_poly.pdbx_seq_one_letter_code
_entity_poly.pdbx_strand_id
1 'polypeptide(L)'
;MSTGTKRRRTASDAGSKAPTTKGGAHDAPLTRLNELLTDAITTAKAIKRARKDDPALQKAHKLANSLLKALPLSEVTAPKDVGYNIHKGSLERGVRALEVHCRHDPIDGWEQQGEMMWDISGEIVKWLPELWGFMAEDEVDPELIRPALILCSNTVGSMSGCESRAEYTDMSCEVKIINSKGETVYEEDASLDNSLAWMWRELFVFAASRKKPTKAILDDIRRLNIVDDVLELIRVPEKRTSREDDMHLWDDHWSKAMKDSGAQLRVALSKK
;
A
#
# COMPACT_ATOMS: atom_id res chain seq x y z
N MET A 1 -79.66 -35.18 -31.37
CA MET A 1 -79.79 -34.83 -32.82
C MET A 1 -79.66 -33.32 -32.91
N SER A 2 -78.54 -32.80 -33.45
CA SER A 2 -78.43 -32.15 -34.79
C SER A 2 -79.34 -30.91 -34.92
N THR A 3 -78.89 -29.68 -35.16
CA THR A 3 -77.81 -29.10 -36.01
C THR A 3 -77.12 -27.91 -35.28
N GLY A 4 -75.97 -27.30 -35.63
CA GLY A 4 -75.36 -26.85 -36.91
C GLY A 4 -75.77 -25.38 -37.23
N THR A 5 -74.94 -24.38 -37.63
CA THR A 5 -73.50 -24.30 -37.98
C THR A 5 -73.00 -22.82 -38.07
N LYS A 6 -71.76 -22.55 -37.60
CA LYS A 6 -70.75 -21.49 -37.91
C LYS A 6 -71.10 -20.17 -38.67
N ARG A 7 -70.56 -19.04 -38.16
CA ARG A 7 -69.57 -18.10 -38.79
C ARG A 7 -69.23 -16.95 -37.79
N ARG A 8 -68.12 -16.18 -37.81
CA ARG A 8 -66.65 -16.32 -38.08
C ARG A 8 -66.08 -14.89 -38.25
N ARG A 9 -65.16 -14.45 -37.38
CA ARG A 9 -64.03 -13.47 -37.57
C ARG A 9 -63.39 -13.22 -36.17
N THR A 10 -62.14 -13.60 -35.87
CA THR A 10 -60.83 -12.94 -36.17
C THR A 10 -60.80 -11.46 -35.76
N ALA A 11 -59.83 -10.91 -35.01
CA ALA A 11 -58.67 -11.41 -34.24
C ALA A 11 -58.47 -10.43 -33.04
N SER A 12 -57.35 -10.23 -32.32
CA SER A 12 -55.94 -10.70 -32.32
C SER A 12 -55.37 -10.40 -30.91
N ASP A 13 -54.73 -11.35 -30.22
CA ASP A 13 -53.25 -11.43 -30.01
C ASP A 13 -52.72 -10.55 -28.84
N ALA A 14 -51.59 -10.98 -28.24
CA ALA A 14 -50.97 -10.51 -27.00
C ALA A 14 -51.86 -10.60 -25.73
N GLY A 15 -51.32 -10.94 -24.56
CA GLY A 15 -49.94 -11.24 -24.22
C GLY A 15 -49.79 -11.20 -22.70
N SER A 16 -49.44 -12.34 -22.09
CA SER A 16 -49.23 -12.43 -20.64
C SER A 16 -48.15 -11.46 -20.16
N LYS A 17 -48.43 -10.70 -19.09
CA LYS A 17 -47.60 -10.64 -17.86
C LYS A 17 -48.17 -9.65 -16.84
N ALA A 18 -48.25 -10.09 -15.58
CA ALA A 18 -48.34 -9.18 -14.45
C ALA A 18 -47.01 -8.40 -14.29
N PRO A 19 -47.02 -7.09 -13.99
CA PRO A 19 -45.80 -6.36 -13.70
C PRO A 19 -45.32 -6.71 -12.29
N THR A 20 -44.33 -7.61 -12.18
CA THR A 20 -43.58 -7.82 -10.95
C THR A 20 -42.57 -6.69 -10.75
N THR A 21 -42.98 -5.58 -10.13
CA THR A 21 -42.06 -4.53 -9.68
C THR A 21 -41.33 -4.94 -8.40
N LYS A 22 -40.43 -5.92 -8.51
CA LYS A 22 -39.34 -6.11 -7.53
C LYS A 22 -38.17 -5.19 -7.91
N GLY A 23 -38.27 -3.94 -7.46
CA GLY A 23 -37.24 -2.89 -7.59
C GLY A 23 -37.31 -1.97 -6.37
N GLY A 24 -37.21 -2.57 -5.18
CA GLY A 24 -37.44 -1.91 -3.90
C GLY A 24 -36.15 -1.62 -3.13
N ALA A 25 -36.09 -0.42 -2.54
CA ALA A 25 -35.15 0.02 -1.51
C ALA A 25 -33.65 0.17 -1.84
N HIS A 26 -33.05 -0.60 -2.76
CA HIS A 26 -31.59 -0.56 -2.97
C HIS A 26 -31.06 0.54 -3.92
N ASP A 27 -31.87 1.06 -4.86
CA ASP A 27 -31.40 2.09 -5.80
C ASP A 27 -31.36 3.50 -5.18
N ALA A 28 -32.33 3.83 -4.32
CA ALA A 28 -32.48 5.18 -3.76
C ALA A 28 -31.24 5.69 -2.98
N PRO A 29 -30.52 4.87 -2.18
CA PRO A 29 -29.26 5.29 -1.55
C PRO A 29 -28.15 5.57 -2.57
N LEU A 30 -28.04 4.77 -3.63
CA LEU A 30 -27.01 4.93 -4.67
C LEU A 30 -27.27 6.16 -5.54
N THR A 31 -28.53 6.40 -5.95
CA THR A 31 -28.94 7.63 -6.65
C THR A 31 -28.59 8.86 -5.81
N ARG A 32 -28.94 8.84 -4.51
CA ARG A 32 -28.68 9.96 -3.59
C ARG A 32 -27.19 10.19 -3.32
N LEU A 33 -26.37 9.13 -3.26
CA LEU A 33 -24.92 9.25 -3.15
C LEU A 33 -24.31 9.88 -4.41
N ASN A 34 -24.78 9.49 -5.59
CA ASN A 34 -24.33 10.04 -6.87
C ASN A 34 -24.70 11.52 -7.03
N GLU A 35 -25.90 11.91 -6.60
CA GLU A 35 -26.33 13.32 -6.53
C GLU A 35 -25.42 14.16 -5.60
N LEU A 36 -25.15 13.66 -4.39
CA LEU A 36 -24.27 14.33 -3.42
C LEU A 36 -22.82 14.45 -3.92
N LEU A 37 -22.27 13.43 -4.56
CA LEU A 37 -20.93 13.47 -5.16
C LEU A 37 -20.88 14.45 -6.34
N THR A 38 -21.93 14.52 -7.15
CA THR A 38 -22.02 15.45 -8.28
C THR A 38 -22.07 16.91 -7.81
N ASP A 39 -22.85 17.22 -6.77
CA ASP A 39 -22.88 18.55 -6.17
C ASP A 39 -21.55 18.90 -5.45
N ALA A 40 -20.85 17.89 -4.89
CA ALA A 40 -19.54 18.07 -4.26
C ALA A 40 -18.47 18.48 -5.29
N ILE A 41 -18.37 17.73 -6.39
CA ILE A 41 -17.44 18.01 -7.49
C ILE A 41 -17.74 19.37 -8.13
N THR A 42 -19.03 19.72 -8.27
CA THR A 42 -19.46 21.01 -8.83
C THR A 42 -19.10 22.17 -7.88
N THR A 43 -19.34 22.01 -6.59
CA THR A 43 -18.99 23.01 -5.56
C THR A 43 -17.47 23.17 -5.44
N ALA A 44 -16.70 22.08 -5.47
CA ALA A 44 -15.23 22.13 -5.43
C ALA A 44 -14.63 22.85 -6.65
N LYS A 45 -15.18 22.64 -7.86
CA LYS A 45 -14.76 23.36 -9.08
C LYS A 45 -15.06 24.86 -9.03
N ALA A 46 -16.04 25.29 -8.23
CA ALA A 46 -16.39 26.70 -8.05
C ALA A 46 -15.47 27.44 -7.06
N ILE A 47 -14.71 26.74 -6.20
CA ILE A 47 -13.81 27.34 -5.20
C ILE A 47 -12.50 27.81 -5.88
N LYS A 48 -12.58 28.90 -6.63
CA LYS A 48 -11.41 29.67 -7.08
C LYS A 48 -11.10 30.78 -6.08
N ARG A 49 -10.31 30.45 -5.04
CA ARG A 49 -9.82 31.35 -3.97
C ARG A 49 -10.91 31.93 -3.05
N ALA A 50 -11.56 31.05 -2.28
CA ALA A 50 -12.45 31.44 -1.19
C ALA A 50 -11.70 32.06 0.01
N ARG A 51 -12.23 33.14 0.59
CA ARG A 51 -11.91 33.53 1.99
C ARG A 51 -12.71 32.65 2.96
N LYS A 52 -12.37 32.68 4.26
CA LYS A 52 -12.91 31.77 5.29
C LYS A 52 -14.45 31.82 5.44
N ASP A 53 -15.07 32.92 5.03
CA ASP A 53 -16.51 33.18 5.13
C ASP A 53 -17.28 32.96 3.81
N ASP A 54 -16.66 32.32 2.82
CA ASP A 54 -17.29 32.10 1.50
C ASP A 54 -18.51 31.14 1.59
N PRO A 55 -19.69 31.52 1.06
CA PRO A 55 -20.86 30.65 1.01
C PRO A 55 -20.62 29.30 0.32
N ALA A 56 -19.70 29.21 -0.65
CA ALA A 56 -19.32 27.96 -1.29
C ALA A 56 -18.59 27.01 -0.33
N LEU A 57 -17.76 27.56 0.58
CA LEU A 57 -17.08 26.79 1.63
C LEU A 57 -18.10 26.27 2.67
N GLN A 58 -19.05 27.10 3.08
CA GLN A 58 -20.13 26.68 3.98
C GLN A 58 -21.03 25.61 3.33
N LYS A 59 -21.34 25.74 2.03
CA LYS A 59 -22.06 24.72 1.27
C LYS A 59 -21.26 23.41 1.22
N ALA A 60 -19.95 23.47 0.95
CA ALA A 60 -19.08 22.29 0.94
C ALA A 60 -19.06 21.57 2.29
N HIS A 61 -18.92 22.29 3.42
CA HIS A 61 -19.02 21.71 4.76
C HIS A 61 -20.38 21.07 5.04
N LYS A 62 -21.48 21.73 4.67
CA LYS A 62 -22.84 21.17 4.83
C LYS A 62 -23.01 19.89 3.99
N LEU A 63 -22.40 19.83 2.81
CA LEU A 63 -22.45 18.68 1.92
C LEU A 63 -21.60 17.51 2.43
N ALA A 64 -20.37 17.77 2.90
CA ALA A 64 -19.51 16.77 3.54
C ALA A 64 -20.20 16.13 4.76
N ASN A 65 -20.81 16.95 5.62
CA ASN A 65 -21.62 16.49 6.74
C ASN A 65 -22.90 15.72 6.31
N SER A 66 -23.39 15.93 5.09
CA SER A 66 -24.54 15.18 4.54
C SER A 66 -24.11 13.83 3.97
N LEU A 67 -22.93 13.77 3.34
CA LEU A 67 -22.30 12.51 2.90
C LEU A 67 -21.95 11.62 4.11
N LEU A 68 -21.30 12.17 5.14
CA LEU A 68 -20.97 11.45 6.38
C LEU A 68 -22.20 10.86 7.10
N LYS A 69 -23.38 11.47 6.94
CA LYS A 69 -24.66 10.98 7.49
C LYS A 69 -25.40 10.00 6.57
N ALA A 70 -25.10 9.99 5.27
CA ALA A 70 -25.73 9.13 4.27
C ALA A 70 -24.99 7.79 4.12
N LEU A 71 -23.69 7.76 4.43
CA LEU A 71 -22.94 6.53 4.58
C LEU A 71 -23.40 5.81 5.86
N PRO A 72 -23.69 4.49 5.82
CA PRO A 72 -23.94 3.74 7.03
C PRO A 72 -22.66 3.74 7.89
N LEU A 73 -22.79 4.16 9.15
CA LEU A 73 -21.77 3.97 10.19
C LEU A 73 -21.74 2.50 10.66
N SER A 74 -21.70 1.57 9.70
CA SER A 74 -21.32 0.18 9.93
C SER A 74 -19.81 0.16 10.08
N GLU A 75 -19.32 0.35 11.32
CA GLU A 75 -17.92 0.23 11.75
C GLU A 75 -16.92 0.51 10.63
N VAL A 76 -16.98 1.71 10.06
CA VAL A 76 -15.90 2.19 9.20
C VAL A 76 -14.75 2.51 10.16
N THR A 77 -14.01 1.47 10.52
CA THR A 77 -12.66 1.58 11.03
C THR A 77 -11.96 2.57 10.13
N ALA A 78 -11.53 3.70 10.71
CA ALA A 78 -10.83 4.72 9.94
C ALA A 78 -9.68 4.01 9.21
N PRO A 79 -9.48 4.27 7.90
CA PRO A 79 -8.47 3.55 7.12
C PRO A 79 -7.15 3.64 7.87
N LYS A 80 -6.59 2.46 8.23
CA LYS A 80 -5.44 2.37 9.14
C LYS A 80 -4.31 3.26 8.61
N ASP A 81 -4.03 4.34 9.35
CA ASP A 81 -3.00 5.30 8.97
C ASP A 81 -1.66 4.71 9.34
N VAL A 82 -0.82 4.49 8.32
CA VAL A 82 0.54 3.96 8.45
C VAL A 82 1.53 5.04 8.89
N GLY A 83 1.06 6.21 9.32
CA GLY A 83 1.88 7.34 9.75
C GLY A 83 2.56 8.09 8.59
N TYR A 84 2.21 7.79 7.34
CA TYR A 84 2.98 8.17 6.14
C TYR A 84 3.37 9.66 6.10
N ASN A 85 2.43 10.56 6.39
CA ASN A 85 2.69 12.01 6.33
C ASN A 85 3.63 12.51 7.44
N ILE A 86 3.63 11.85 8.60
CA ILE A 86 4.52 12.17 9.72
C ILE A 86 5.94 11.79 9.36
N HIS A 87 6.14 10.52 8.98
CA HIS A 87 7.45 9.99 8.59
C HIS A 87 8.01 10.68 7.35
N LYS A 88 7.20 10.87 6.31
CA LYS A 88 7.59 11.68 5.13
C LYS A 88 8.09 13.06 5.52
N GLY A 89 7.34 13.77 6.38
CA GLY A 89 7.73 15.10 6.82
C GLY A 89 9.08 15.10 7.56
N SER A 90 9.36 14.05 8.33
CA SER A 90 10.58 13.91 9.12
C SER A 90 11.79 13.46 8.28
N LEU A 91 11.69 12.32 7.60
CA LEU A 91 12.74 11.80 6.71
C LEU A 91 13.17 12.82 5.65
N GLU A 92 12.22 13.49 4.97
CA GLU A 92 12.57 14.52 4.00
C GLU A 92 13.28 15.73 4.63
N ARG A 93 12.98 16.09 5.90
CA ARG A 93 13.71 17.17 6.60
C ARG A 93 15.13 16.71 6.95
N GLY A 94 15.29 15.48 7.44
CA GLY A 94 16.59 14.88 7.73
C GLY A 94 17.49 14.84 6.50
N VAL A 95 17.03 14.24 5.40
CA VAL A 95 17.79 14.16 4.14
C VAL A 95 18.18 15.55 3.63
N ARG A 96 17.24 16.51 3.57
CA ARG A 96 17.57 17.88 3.14
C ARG A 96 18.58 18.57 4.05
N ALA A 97 18.54 18.31 5.35
CA ALA A 97 19.52 18.85 6.29
C ALA A 97 20.90 18.21 6.06
N LEU A 98 20.98 16.89 5.86
CA LEU A 98 22.21 16.16 5.53
C LEU A 98 22.82 16.65 4.21
N GLU A 99 22.02 16.72 3.14
CA GLU A 99 22.43 17.27 1.84
C GLU A 99 22.94 18.72 1.94
N VAL A 100 22.37 19.54 2.82
CA VAL A 100 22.87 20.89 3.08
C VAL A 100 24.20 20.82 3.83
N HIS A 101 24.33 19.96 4.83
CA HIS A 101 25.57 19.82 5.61
C HIS A 101 26.74 19.35 4.75
N CYS A 102 26.58 18.26 4.00
CA CYS A 102 27.61 17.72 3.09
C CYS A 102 28.10 18.76 2.08
N ARG A 103 27.23 19.67 1.61
CA ARG A 103 27.63 20.74 0.67
C ARG A 103 28.37 21.93 1.31
N HIS A 104 28.15 22.20 2.60
CA HIS A 104 28.79 23.34 3.28
C HIS A 104 30.08 22.93 4.00
N ASP A 105 30.14 21.71 4.53
CA ASP A 105 31.30 21.16 5.22
C ASP A 105 31.54 19.69 4.83
N PRO A 106 32.02 19.42 3.60
CA PRO A 106 32.25 18.06 3.10
C PRO A 106 33.45 17.34 3.74
N ILE A 107 34.39 18.06 4.36
CA ILE A 107 35.69 17.49 4.77
C ILE A 107 35.77 17.27 6.27
N ASP A 108 35.39 18.26 7.07
CA ASP A 108 35.59 18.27 8.53
C ASP A 108 34.30 17.89 9.27
N GLY A 109 33.13 18.21 8.71
CA GLY A 109 31.81 17.95 9.27
C GLY A 109 31.32 16.50 9.20
N TRP A 110 32.19 15.53 8.89
CA TRP A 110 31.83 14.12 8.63
C TRP A 110 31.25 13.40 9.85
N GLU A 111 31.72 13.71 11.07
CA GLU A 111 31.15 13.14 12.31
C GLU A 111 29.66 13.52 12.43
N GLN A 112 29.34 14.80 12.21
CA GLN A 112 27.97 15.30 12.26
C GLN A 112 27.12 14.76 11.09
N GLN A 113 27.71 14.53 9.91
CA GLN A 113 27.01 13.85 8.80
C GLN A 113 26.62 12.42 9.19
N GLY A 114 27.52 11.69 9.85
CA GLY A 114 27.26 10.36 10.40
C GLY A 114 26.12 10.34 11.42
N GLU A 115 26.14 11.23 12.41
CA GLU A 115 25.03 11.38 13.39
C GLU A 115 23.69 11.68 12.68
N MET A 116 23.69 12.52 11.65
CA MET A 116 22.48 12.82 10.86
C MET A 116 21.99 11.61 10.06
N MET A 117 22.88 10.77 9.52
CA MET A 117 22.51 9.49 8.89
C MET A 117 21.94 8.50 9.91
N TRP A 118 22.50 8.44 11.11
CA TRP A 118 22.00 7.62 12.22
C TRP A 118 20.60 8.03 12.67
N ASP A 119 20.31 9.34 12.80
CA ASP A 119 18.98 9.84 13.13
C ASP A 119 17.94 9.46 12.07
N ILE A 120 18.26 9.63 10.78
CA ILE A 120 17.37 9.28 9.66
C ILE A 120 17.14 7.76 9.61
N SER A 121 18.22 6.97 9.73
CA SER A 121 18.16 5.51 9.72
C SER A 121 17.39 4.98 10.92
N GLY A 122 17.62 5.54 12.11
CA GLY A 122 16.91 5.20 13.33
C GLY A 122 15.41 5.54 13.29
N GLU A 123 14.97 6.45 12.42
CA GLU A 123 13.54 6.62 12.13
C GLU A 123 12.99 5.49 11.23
N ILE A 124 13.72 5.11 10.17
CA ILE A 124 13.35 3.99 9.30
C ILE A 124 13.27 2.68 10.10
N VAL A 125 14.31 2.36 10.89
CA VAL A 125 14.38 1.16 11.75
C VAL A 125 13.15 1.03 12.64
N LYS A 126 12.66 2.13 13.23
CA LYS A 126 11.48 2.14 14.09
C LYS A 126 10.17 1.92 13.31
N TRP A 127 10.11 2.38 12.06
CA TRP A 127 8.90 2.32 11.24
C TRP A 127 8.73 0.99 10.50
N LEU A 128 9.82 0.29 10.13
CA LEU A 128 9.74 -1.00 9.42
C LEU A 128 8.89 -2.07 10.16
N PRO A 129 9.00 -2.27 11.49
CA PRO A 129 8.13 -3.20 12.22
C PRO A 129 6.64 -2.84 12.16
N GLU A 130 6.30 -1.55 12.18
CA GLU A 130 4.91 -1.08 12.07
C GLU A 130 4.36 -1.37 10.67
N LEU A 131 5.12 -1.02 9.62
CA LEU A 131 4.77 -1.31 8.23
C LEU A 131 4.61 -2.81 7.99
N TRP A 132 5.46 -3.66 8.59
CA TRP A 132 5.31 -5.11 8.51
C TRP A 132 4.06 -5.59 9.23
N GLY A 133 3.75 -5.05 10.41
CA GLY A 133 2.53 -5.33 11.16
C GLY A 133 1.28 -5.08 10.31
N PHE A 134 1.21 -3.94 9.63
CA PHE A 134 0.12 -3.64 8.68
C PHE A 134 0.11 -4.59 7.47
N MET A 135 1.25 -5.01 6.92
CA MET A 135 1.28 -6.01 5.85
C MET A 135 0.77 -7.37 6.31
N ALA A 136 1.11 -7.79 7.52
CA ALA A 136 0.75 -9.10 8.07
C ALA A 136 -0.76 -9.26 8.30
N GLU A 137 -1.50 -8.17 8.47
CA GLU A 137 -2.96 -8.18 8.59
C GLU A 137 -3.67 -8.46 7.25
N ASP A 138 -4.54 -9.48 7.21
CA ASP A 138 -5.17 -9.94 5.96
C ASP A 138 -6.18 -8.97 5.33
N GLU A 139 -6.69 -8.02 6.11
CA GLU A 139 -7.66 -7.01 5.66
C GLU A 139 -7.01 -5.75 5.06
N VAL A 140 -5.72 -5.53 5.31
CA VAL A 140 -4.99 -4.35 4.82
C VAL A 140 -4.60 -4.52 3.36
N ASP A 141 -4.84 -3.48 2.55
CA ASP A 141 -4.40 -3.47 1.16
C ASP A 141 -2.88 -3.19 1.07
N PRO A 142 -2.09 -4.07 0.44
CA PRO A 142 -0.66 -3.84 0.18
C PRO A 142 -0.34 -2.50 -0.49
N GLU A 143 -1.28 -1.93 -1.25
CA GLU A 143 -1.15 -0.60 -1.87
C GLU A 143 -0.96 0.54 -0.85
N LEU A 144 -1.37 0.36 0.42
CA LEU A 144 -1.17 1.36 1.48
C LEU A 144 0.29 1.42 1.97
N ILE A 145 1.02 0.29 1.88
CA ILE A 145 2.38 0.15 2.40
C ILE A 145 3.43 0.51 1.34
N ARG A 146 3.14 0.24 0.06
CA ARG A 146 4.07 0.52 -1.04
C ARG A 146 4.61 1.97 -1.06
N PRO A 147 3.82 3.04 -0.86
CA PRO A 147 4.34 4.41 -0.82
C PRO A 147 5.33 4.65 0.34
N ALA A 148 5.14 3.98 1.47
CA ALA A 148 6.04 4.06 2.62
C ALA A 148 7.38 3.36 2.32
N LEU A 149 7.38 2.15 1.76
CA LEU A 149 8.62 1.48 1.36
C LEU A 149 9.39 2.24 0.27
N ILE A 150 8.70 2.84 -0.71
CA ILE A 150 9.35 3.72 -1.71
C ILE A 150 10.05 4.90 -1.03
N LEU A 151 9.40 5.51 -0.03
CA LEU A 151 9.98 6.62 0.74
C LEU A 151 11.23 6.17 1.52
N CYS A 152 11.18 5.03 2.21
CA CYS A 152 12.34 4.50 2.93
C CYS A 152 13.51 4.15 1.99
N SER A 153 13.26 3.42 0.90
CA SER A 153 14.29 3.09 -0.09
C SER A 153 14.90 4.31 -0.78
N ASN A 154 14.08 5.31 -1.14
CA ASN A 154 14.60 6.56 -1.69
C ASN A 154 15.42 7.35 -0.64
N THR A 155 15.01 7.32 0.63
CA THR A 155 15.73 7.99 1.73
C THR A 155 17.11 7.37 1.95
N VAL A 156 17.19 6.04 1.99
CA VAL A 156 18.46 5.29 2.05
C VAL A 156 19.34 5.59 0.83
N GLY A 157 18.79 5.53 -0.38
CA GLY A 157 19.51 5.89 -1.60
C GLY A 157 20.04 7.34 -1.59
N SER A 158 19.29 8.29 -1.02
CA SER A 158 19.73 9.67 -0.83
C SER A 158 20.86 9.82 0.20
N MET A 159 20.85 9.05 1.29
CA MET A 159 21.96 9.02 2.26
C MET A 159 23.23 8.43 1.64
N SER A 160 23.11 7.30 0.95
CA SER A 160 24.22 6.66 0.22
C SER A 160 24.82 7.57 -0.85
N GLY A 161 23.98 8.36 -1.53
CA GLY A 161 24.40 9.28 -2.60
C GLY A 161 24.89 10.67 -2.15
N CYS A 162 24.97 11.01 -0.86
CA CYS A 162 25.19 12.40 -0.42
C CYS A 162 26.67 12.88 -0.40
N GLU A 163 27.60 12.13 -0.98
CA GLU A 163 29.06 12.41 -1.04
C GLU A 163 29.72 12.68 0.33
N SER A 164 29.11 12.20 1.41
CA SER A 164 29.65 12.25 2.77
C SER A 164 30.93 11.42 2.91
N ARG A 165 31.86 11.88 3.76
CA ARG A 165 33.04 11.10 4.17
C ARG A 165 32.74 10.08 5.28
N ALA A 166 31.63 10.23 6.00
CA ALA A 166 31.02 9.13 6.72
C ALA A 166 30.29 8.28 5.68
N GLU A 167 30.91 7.18 5.24
CA GLU A 167 30.33 6.29 4.23
C GLU A 167 29.12 5.58 4.83
N TYR A 168 27.94 5.80 4.25
CA TYR A 168 26.70 5.14 4.68
C TYR A 168 26.82 3.59 4.63
N THR A 169 27.68 3.07 3.76
CA THR A 169 27.99 1.63 3.65
C THR A 169 28.67 1.02 4.87
N ASP A 170 29.28 1.83 5.75
CA ASP A 170 29.88 1.38 7.01
C ASP A 170 28.88 1.30 8.17
N MET A 171 27.64 1.76 7.98
CA MET A 171 26.60 1.76 9.00
C MET A 171 25.78 0.47 8.98
N SER A 172 25.83 -0.30 10.06
CA SER A 172 24.86 -1.36 10.34
C SER A 172 23.70 -0.83 11.20
N CYS A 173 22.55 -1.47 11.12
CA CYS A 173 21.35 -1.14 11.89
C CYS A 173 20.70 -2.44 12.37
N GLU A 174 20.49 -2.57 13.68
CA GLU A 174 19.69 -3.67 14.23
C GLU A 174 18.20 -3.44 13.90
N VAL A 175 17.68 -4.22 12.96
CA VAL A 175 16.24 -4.25 12.63
C VAL A 175 15.64 -5.53 13.17
N LYS A 176 14.69 -5.38 14.10
CA LYS A 176 13.98 -6.49 14.75
C LYS A 176 12.47 -6.34 14.61
N ILE A 177 11.83 -7.32 13.99
CA ILE A 177 10.39 -7.38 13.77
C ILE A 177 9.82 -8.55 14.55
N ILE A 178 8.84 -8.25 15.41
CA ILE A 178 8.14 -9.22 16.27
C ILE A 178 6.67 -9.22 15.86
N ASN A 179 6.10 -10.41 15.63
CA ASN A 179 4.70 -10.52 15.23
C ASN A 179 3.73 -10.38 16.41
N SER A 180 2.42 -10.38 16.13
CA SER A 180 1.35 -10.25 17.13
C SER A 180 1.28 -11.37 18.17
N LYS A 181 2.04 -12.45 18.03
CA LYS A 181 2.18 -13.52 19.02
C LYS A 181 3.44 -13.39 19.90
N GLY A 182 4.30 -12.40 19.64
CA GLY A 182 5.59 -12.25 20.31
C GLY A 182 6.72 -13.09 19.69
N GLU A 183 6.53 -13.65 18.49
CA GLU A 183 7.57 -14.41 17.78
C GLU A 183 8.41 -13.44 16.93
N THR A 184 9.75 -13.52 17.00
CA THR A 184 10.64 -12.84 16.04
C THR A 184 10.38 -13.40 14.64
N VAL A 185 10.10 -12.51 13.68
CA VAL A 185 9.91 -12.86 12.26
C VAL A 185 11.01 -12.30 11.35
N TYR A 186 11.84 -11.39 11.87
CA TYR A 186 13.05 -10.88 11.23
C TYR A 186 13.93 -10.25 12.30
N GLU A 187 15.24 -10.52 12.27
CA GLU A 187 16.22 -9.95 13.18
C GLU A 187 17.59 -9.95 12.48
N GLU A 188 18.07 -8.77 12.07
CA GLU A 188 19.34 -8.62 11.36
C GLU A 188 20.05 -7.34 11.81
N ASP A 189 21.38 -7.41 11.96
CA ASP A 189 22.28 -6.28 12.17
C ASP A 189 23.13 -6.14 10.90
N ALA A 190 22.66 -5.32 9.97
CA ALA A 190 23.21 -5.15 8.63
C ALA A 190 22.85 -3.77 8.07
N SER A 191 23.21 -3.47 6.82
CA SER A 191 22.74 -2.25 6.15
C SER A 191 21.21 -2.25 6.01
N LEU A 192 20.58 -1.06 6.06
CA LEU A 192 19.13 -0.95 5.87
C LEU A 192 18.66 -1.43 4.50
N ASP A 193 19.54 -1.48 3.50
CA ASP A 193 19.26 -2.02 2.17
C ASP A 193 18.86 -3.51 2.22
N ASN A 194 19.50 -4.33 3.07
CA ASN A 194 19.11 -5.72 3.30
C ASN A 194 17.69 -5.80 3.87
N SER A 195 17.41 -5.05 4.93
CA SER A 195 16.09 -5.03 5.57
C SER A 195 15.00 -4.48 4.65
N LEU A 196 15.34 -3.52 3.79
CA LEU A 196 14.41 -2.99 2.79
C LEU A 196 14.15 -4.00 1.66
N ALA A 197 15.16 -4.71 1.16
CA ALA A 197 14.99 -5.81 0.21
C ALA A 197 14.10 -6.91 0.79
N TRP A 198 14.30 -7.27 2.06
CA TRP A 198 13.45 -8.20 2.80
C TRP A 198 12.00 -7.69 2.93
N MET A 199 11.79 -6.41 3.28
CA MET A 199 10.45 -5.80 3.35
C MET A 199 9.76 -5.72 1.98
N TRP A 200 10.50 -5.46 0.90
CA TRP A 200 9.98 -5.48 -0.47
C TRP A 200 9.56 -6.89 -0.91
N ARG A 201 10.34 -7.91 -0.52
CA ARG A 201 9.98 -9.32 -0.69
C ARG A 201 8.69 -9.66 0.05
N GLU A 202 8.58 -9.30 1.34
CA GLU A 202 7.37 -9.53 2.14
C GLU A 202 6.15 -8.94 1.43
N LEU A 203 6.19 -7.65 1.06
CA LEU A 203 5.10 -6.97 0.37
C LEU A 203 4.66 -7.71 -0.90
N PHE A 204 5.63 -8.17 -1.69
CA PHE A 204 5.40 -8.88 -2.95
C PHE A 204 4.73 -10.25 -2.73
N VAL A 205 5.15 -10.99 -1.70
CA VAL A 205 4.62 -12.31 -1.34
C VAL A 205 3.25 -12.21 -0.65
N PHE A 206 3.03 -11.24 0.24
CA PHE A 206 1.70 -10.93 0.80
C PHE A 206 0.70 -10.57 -0.31
N ALA A 207 1.07 -9.67 -1.23
CA ALA A 207 0.21 -9.32 -2.36
C ALA A 207 -0.11 -10.53 -3.26
N ALA A 208 0.89 -11.35 -3.61
CA ALA A 208 0.69 -12.53 -4.44
C ALA A 208 -0.22 -13.58 -3.78
N SER A 209 0.03 -13.91 -2.50
CA SER A 209 -0.75 -14.90 -1.76
C SER A 209 -2.20 -14.48 -1.52
N ARG A 210 -2.45 -13.18 -1.33
CA ARG A 210 -3.79 -12.57 -1.27
C ARG A 210 -4.43 -12.35 -2.65
N LYS A 211 -3.79 -12.84 -3.73
CA LYS A 211 -4.24 -12.71 -5.14
C LYS A 211 -4.44 -11.26 -5.59
N LYS A 212 -3.71 -10.32 -5.00
CA LYS A 212 -3.71 -8.90 -5.37
C LYS A 212 -2.79 -8.69 -6.59
N PRO A 213 -2.99 -7.63 -7.39
CA PRO A 213 -2.11 -7.31 -8.52
C PRO A 213 -0.69 -6.96 -8.03
N THR A 214 0.33 -7.69 -8.49
CA THR A 214 1.72 -7.49 -8.04
C THR A 214 2.58 -6.69 -9.02
N LYS A 215 2.05 -6.34 -10.20
CA LYS A 215 2.81 -5.67 -11.26
C LYS A 215 3.45 -4.35 -10.77
N ALA A 216 2.69 -3.51 -10.07
CA ALA A 216 3.19 -2.21 -9.62
C ALA A 216 4.31 -2.34 -8.58
N ILE A 217 4.20 -3.31 -7.65
CA ILE A 217 5.27 -3.65 -6.69
C ILE A 217 6.56 -4.03 -7.44
N LEU A 218 6.44 -4.90 -8.45
CA LEU A 218 7.58 -5.32 -9.27
C LEU A 218 8.17 -4.18 -10.12
N ASP A 219 7.35 -3.27 -10.63
CA ASP A 219 7.81 -2.12 -11.40
C ASP A 219 8.50 -1.08 -10.48
N ASP A 220 8.09 -0.96 -9.21
CA ASP A 220 8.80 -0.17 -8.18
C ASP A 220 10.14 -0.82 -7.77
N ILE A 221 10.18 -2.13 -7.53
CA ILE A 221 11.42 -2.91 -7.26
C ILE A 221 12.44 -2.73 -8.41
N ARG A 222 11.98 -2.76 -9.67
CA ARG A 222 12.83 -2.46 -10.85
C ARG A 222 13.34 -1.02 -10.85
N ARG A 223 12.49 -0.04 -10.55
CA ARG A 223 12.89 1.38 -10.53
C ARG A 223 13.95 1.64 -9.44
N LEU A 224 13.87 0.92 -8.32
CA LEU A 224 14.84 0.97 -7.23
C LEU A 224 16.12 0.16 -7.51
N ASN A 225 16.17 -0.61 -8.60
CA ASN A 225 17.29 -1.47 -8.98
C ASN A 225 17.66 -2.57 -7.95
N ILE A 226 16.71 -2.99 -7.11
CA ILE A 226 16.89 -4.03 -6.07
C ILE A 226 16.27 -5.38 -6.48
N VAL A 227 16.23 -5.66 -7.79
CA VAL A 227 15.54 -6.85 -8.33
C VAL A 227 16.21 -8.14 -7.87
N ASP A 228 17.54 -8.18 -7.93
CA ASP A 228 18.31 -9.36 -7.60
C ASP A 228 18.29 -9.60 -6.08
N ASP A 229 18.51 -8.56 -5.26
CA ASP A 229 18.45 -8.63 -3.79
C ASP A 229 17.10 -9.20 -3.30
N VAL A 230 15.99 -8.67 -3.82
CA VAL A 230 14.63 -9.15 -3.50
C VAL A 230 14.39 -10.58 -4.00
N LEU A 231 14.96 -10.96 -5.14
CA LEU A 231 14.78 -12.31 -5.73
C LEU A 231 15.63 -13.37 -5.04
N GLU A 232 16.84 -13.04 -4.59
CA GLU A 232 17.70 -13.95 -3.86
C GLU A 232 17.05 -14.39 -2.56
N LEU A 233 16.40 -13.45 -1.85
CA LEU A 233 15.63 -13.67 -0.64
C LEU A 233 14.31 -14.46 -0.82
N ILE A 234 13.91 -14.85 -2.04
CA ILE A 234 12.76 -15.74 -2.28
C ILE A 234 13.23 -17.19 -2.42
N ARG A 235 12.92 -18.06 -1.45
CA ARG A 235 13.33 -19.47 -1.42
C ARG A 235 13.16 -20.23 -2.75
N VAL A 236 14.17 -21.02 -3.11
CA VAL A 236 14.13 -21.98 -4.24
C VAL A 236 13.69 -23.36 -3.72
N PRO A 237 12.58 -23.95 -4.20
CA PRO A 237 12.09 -25.25 -3.70
C PRO A 237 13.05 -26.43 -3.87
N GLU A 238 13.93 -26.37 -4.86
CA GLU A 238 14.81 -27.49 -5.28
C GLU A 238 16.26 -27.34 -4.80
N LYS A 239 16.65 -26.17 -4.29
CA LYS A 239 18.02 -25.93 -3.82
C LYS A 239 18.09 -26.38 -2.36
N ARG A 240 18.87 -27.42 -2.06
CA ARG A 240 19.33 -27.70 -0.69
C ARG A 240 20.33 -26.63 -0.29
N THR A 241 19.82 -25.52 0.20
CA THR A 241 20.54 -24.61 1.09
C THR A 241 21.01 -25.37 2.33
N SER A 242 22.17 -25.00 2.86
CA SER A 242 22.54 -25.42 4.22
C SER A 242 21.59 -24.77 5.22
N ARG A 243 21.56 -25.29 6.46
CA ARG A 243 20.74 -24.68 7.52
C ARG A 243 21.16 -23.23 7.79
N GLU A 244 22.43 -22.89 7.54
CA GLU A 244 23.00 -21.55 7.72
C GLU A 244 22.57 -20.61 6.57
N ASP A 245 22.62 -21.05 5.31
CA ASP A 245 22.10 -20.29 4.17
C ASP A 245 20.60 -19.97 4.31
N ASP A 246 19.84 -20.85 4.98
CA ASP A 246 18.41 -20.72 5.20
C ASP A 246 18.02 -19.69 6.28
N MET A 247 18.94 -19.32 7.19
CA MET A 247 18.61 -18.42 8.31
C MET A 247 18.30 -17.00 7.85
N HIS A 248 18.95 -16.54 6.79
CA HIS A 248 18.78 -15.20 6.22
C HIS A 248 17.42 -14.99 5.51
N LEU A 249 16.68 -16.08 5.23
CA LEU A 249 15.38 -15.97 4.57
C LEU A 249 14.26 -15.58 5.53
N TRP A 250 14.30 -16.03 6.79
CA TRP A 250 13.23 -15.78 7.76
C TRP A 250 11.83 -16.13 7.21
N ASP A 251 11.64 -17.34 6.67
CA ASP A 251 10.36 -17.77 6.05
C ASP A 251 9.43 -18.54 7.03
N ASP A 252 9.75 -18.61 8.32
CA ASP A 252 9.03 -19.50 9.24
C ASP A 252 7.61 -19.00 9.57
N HIS A 253 7.38 -17.69 9.55
CA HIS A 253 6.04 -17.11 9.66
C HIS A 253 5.20 -17.24 8.38
N TRP A 254 5.80 -17.56 7.23
CA TRP A 254 5.05 -17.69 5.99
C TRP A 254 4.08 -18.86 6.03
N SER A 255 2.80 -18.54 5.76
CA SER A 255 1.79 -19.55 5.48
C SER A 255 2.16 -20.40 4.26
N LYS A 256 1.55 -21.58 4.11
CA LYS A 256 1.74 -22.38 2.90
C LYS A 256 1.41 -21.60 1.62
N ALA A 257 0.36 -20.78 1.64
CA ALA A 257 -0.03 -19.96 0.50
C ALA A 257 1.04 -18.90 0.14
N MET A 258 1.75 -18.35 1.14
CA MET A 258 2.90 -17.45 0.92
C MET A 258 4.09 -18.21 0.32
N LYS A 259 4.45 -19.38 0.86
CA LYS A 259 5.53 -20.25 0.34
C LYS A 259 5.25 -20.66 -1.12
N ASP A 260 4.04 -21.12 -1.42
CA ASP A 260 3.59 -21.48 -2.78
C ASP A 260 3.62 -20.27 -3.73
N SER A 261 3.29 -19.06 -3.24
CA SER A 261 3.30 -17.82 -4.03
C SER A 261 4.70 -17.31 -4.32
N GLY A 262 5.60 -17.31 -3.32
CA GLY A 262 7.01 -16.94 -3.51
C GLY A 262 7.69 -17.81 -4.57
N ALA A 263 7.50 -19.13 -4.51
CA ALA A 263 8.00 -20.06 -5.52
C ALA A 263 7.49 -19.72 -6.94
N GLN A 264 6.20 -19.36 -7.08
CA GLN A 264 5.63 -18.94 -8.36
C GLN A 264 6.20 -17.61 -8.86
N LEU A 265 6.39 -16.62 -7.98
CA LEU A 265 6.99 -15.33 -8.32
C LEU A 265 8.42 -15.51 -8.86
N ARG A 266 9.26 -16.31 -8.19
CA ARG A 266 10.63 -16.56 -8.64
C ARG A 266 10.65 -17.22 -10.02
N VAL A 267 9.82 -18.25 -10.24
CA VAL A 267 9.69 -18.91 -11.57
C VAL A 267 9.17 -17.97 -12.67
N ALA A 268 8.31 -17.00 -12.34
CA ALA A 268 7.80 -16.03 -13.30
C ALA A 268 8.85 -14.95 -13.67
N LEU A 269 9.81 -14.69 -12.78
CA LEU A 269 10.83 -13.66 -12.94
C LEU A 269 12.11 -14.18 -13.59
N SER A 270 12.53 -15.43 -13.29
CA SER A 270 13.67 -16.09 -13.96
C SER A 270 13.42 -16.54 -15.42
N LYS A 271 12.30 -16.11 -16.04
CA LYS A 271 11.89 -16.46 -17.42
C LYS A 271 11.90 -15.25 -18.36
N LYS A 272 12.58 -14.16 -17.98
CA LYS A 272 12.72 -12.92 -18.74
C LYS A 272 14.18 -12.52 -18.82
#